data_AF-A0A0D0C9H2-F1
#
_entry.id   AF-A0A0D0C9H2-F1
#
_cell.length_a   1.000
_cell.length_b   1.000
_cell.length_c   1.000
_cell.angle_alpha   90.00
_cell.angle_beta   90.00
_cell.angle_gamma   90.00
#
_symmetry.space_group_name_H-M   'P 1'
#
loop_
_entity.id
_entity.type
_entity.pdbx_description
1 polymer ?
#
loop_
_entity_poly.entity_id
_entity_poly.type
_entity_poly.pdbx_seq_one_letter_code
_entity_poly.pdbx_strand_id
1 'polypeptide(L)' 'ECGTAAMNYFSKLKRITSNVFPHLVPDWYRELLQVARIWRVLKLLKWNGFGHDQRAGGPGELVLFCPACPQKGVNL' A
#
# COMPACT_ATOMS: atom_id res chain seq x y z
N GLU A 1 -2.24 -7.73 -7.25
CA GLU A 1 -2.72 -7.72 -5.84
C GLU A 1 -4.08 -8.43 -5.81
N CYS A 2 -4.32 -9.32 -4.86
CA CYS A 2 -5.61 -10.02 -4.78
C CYS A 2 -6.70 -8.98 -4.49
N GLY A 3 -7.70 -8.86 -5.37
CA GLY A 3 -8.79 -7.85 -5.31
C GLY A 3 -9.77 -8.02 -4.15
N THR A 4 -9.33 -8.60 -3.04
CA THR A 4 -10.14 -8.75 -1.84
C THR A 4 -10.33 -7.36 -1.23
N ALA A 5 -11.60 -6.93 -1.09
CA ALA A 5 -11.91 -5.67 -0.44
C ALA A 5 -11.26 -5.60 0.95
N ALA A 6 -10.66 -4.45 1.30
CA ALA A 6 -9.96 -4.27 2.57
C ALA A 6 -10.84 -4.64 3.78
N MET A 7 -12.14 -4.37 3.69
CA MET A 7 -13.14 -4.78 4.68
C MET A 7 -13.23 -6.29 4.91
N ASN A 8 -13.11 -7.10 3.85
CA ASN A 8 -13.16 -8.55 3.96
C ASN A 8 -11.91 -9.09 4.66
N TYR A 9 -10.75 -8.52 4.33
CA TYR A 9 -9.50 -8.83 5.01
C TYR A 9 -9.56 -8.45 6.49
N PHE A 10 -10.03 -7.24 6.81
CA PHE A 10 -10.22 -6.80 8.19
C PHE A 10 -11.22 -7.66 8.97
N SER A 11 -12.33 -8.05 8.35
CA SER A 11 -13.31 -8.95 8.95
C SER A 11 -12.71 -10.32 9.27
N LYS A 12 -11.83 -10.84 8.42
CA LYS A 12 -11.07 -12.06 8.70
C LYS A 12 -10.13 -11.87 9.89
N LEU A 13 -9.40 -10.75 9.95
CA LEU A 13 -8.52 -10.44 11.08
C LEU A 13 -9.29 -10.43 12.41
N LYS A 14 -10.45 -9.77 12.47
CA LYS A 14 -11.30 -9.76 13.69
C LYS A 14 -11.66 -11.17 14.17
N ARG A 15 -12.04 -12.06 13.25
CA ARG A 15 -12.39 -13.46 13.56
C ARG A 15 -11.18 -14.29 14.02
N ILE A 16 -9.98 -13.98 13.51
CA ILE A 16 -8.74 -14.64 13.95
C ILE A 16 -8.36 -14.15 15.35
N THR A 17 -8.52 -12.85 15.63
CA THR A 17 -8.22 -12.27 16.95
C THR A 17 -9.16 -12.79 18.03
N SER A 18 -10.46 -12.89 17.74
CA SER A 18 -11.45 -13.50 18.62
C SER A 18 -12.48 -14.25 17.79
N ASN A 19 -12.45 -15.57 17.87
CA ASN A 19 -13.39 -16.44 17.15
C ASN A 19 -14.75 -16.51 17.83
N VAL A 20 -14.79 -16.42 19.17
CA VAL A 20 -16.02 -16.52 19.97
C VAL A 20 -16.78 -15.19 19.97
N PHE A 21 -16.07 -14.06 20.09
CA PHE A 21 -16.67 -12.73 20.17
C PHE A 21 -15.99 -11.72 19.24
N PRO A 22 -16.08 -11.89 17.91
CA PRO A 22 -15.42 -11.00 16.94
C PRO A 22 -15.94 -9.56 16.96
N HIS A 23 -17.13 -9.32 17.51
CA HIS A 23 -17.73 -7.99 17.64
C HIS A 23 -17.14 -7.19 18.82
N LEU A 24 -16.47 -7.84 19.77
CA LEU A 24 -15.77 -7.18 20.88
C LEU A 24 -14.34 -6.77 20.50
N VAL A 25 -13.83 -7.24 19.36
CA VAL A 25 -12.55 -6.76 18.83
C VAL A 25 -12.72 -5.30 18.43
N PRO A 26 -11.92 -4.37 18.97
CA PRO A 26 -12.09 -2.96 18.65
C PRO A 26 -11.89 -2.70 17.15
N ASP A 27 -12.57 -1.68 16.62
CA ASP A 27 -12.52 -1.38 15.19
C ASP A 27 -11.25 -0.61 14.81
N TRP A 28 -10.24 -1.35 14.33
CA TRP A 28 -8.94 -0.83 13.89
C TRP A 28 -8.87 -0.69 12.37
N TYR A 29 -10.01 -0.58 11.70
CA TYR A 29 -10.04 -0.55 10.24
C TYR A 29 -9.31 0.68 9.67
N ARG A 30 -9.43 1.83 10.34
CA ARG A 30 -8.76 3.07 9.90
C ARG A 30 -7.24 2.95 9.99
N GLU A 31 -6.76 2.35 11.07
CA GLU A 31 -5.36 2.09 11.37
C GLU A 31 -4.80 1.09 10.35
N LEU A 32 -5.55 0.04 10.02
CA LEU A 32 -5.19 -0.89 8.95
C LEU A 32 -5.00 -0.15 7.61
N LEU A 33 -5.93 0.73 7.25
CA LEU A 33 -5.82 1.52 6.02
C LEU A 33 -4.64 2.49 6.06
N GLN A 34 -4.35 3.10 7.21
CA GLN A 34 -3.20 3.97 7.40
C GLN A 34 -1.89 3.21 7.21
N VAL A 35 -1.73 2.06 7.87
CA VAL A 35 -0.54 1.20 7.72
C VAL A 35 -0.40 0.72 6.28
N ALA A 36 -1.50 0.36 5.61
CA ALA A 36 -1.47 -0.02 4.19
C ALA A 36 -0.99 1.12 3.28
N ARG A 37 -1.37 2.37 3.55
CA ARG A 37 -0.86 3.55 2.82
C ARG A 37 0.63 3.78 3.08
N ILE A 38 1.05 3.74 4.34
CA ILE A 38 2.47 3.85 4.71
C ILE A 38 3.29 2.77 4.02
N TRP A 39 2.80 1.52 4.04
CA TRP A 39 3.43 0.40 3.37
C TRP A 39 3.61 0.63 1.87
N ARG A 40 2.59 1.15 1.17
CA ARG A 40 2.70 1.50 -0.26
C ARG A 40 3.79 2.53 -0.51
N VAL A 41 3.88 3.57 0.31
CA VAL A 41 4.94 4.59 0.19
C VAL A 41 6.32 3.98 0.43
N LEU A 42 6.48 3.19 1.49
CA LEU A 42 7.74 2.49 1.79
C LEU A 42 8.17 1.56 0.65
N LYS A 43 7.20 0.88 0.02
CA LYS A 43 7.44 0.04 -1.16
C LYS A 43 7.93 0.86 -2.35
N LEU A 44 7.31 2.01 -2.63
CA LEU A 44 7.74 2.90 -3.70
C LEU A 44 9.14 3.46 -3.45
N LEU A 45 9.44 3.88 -2.22
CA LEU A 45 10.77 4.36 -1.84
C LEU A 45 11.81 3.25 -2.07
N LYS A 46 11.56 2.04 -1.55
CA LYS A 46 12.45 0.89 -1.71
C LYS A 46 12.68 0.54 -3.19
N TRP A 47 11.63 0.55 -4.00
CA TRP A 47 11.73 0.19 -5.43
C TRP A 47 12.50 1.22 -6.26
N ASN A 48 12.47 2.50 -5.87
CA ASN A 48 13.18 3.56 -6.56
C ASN A 48 14.54 3.90 -5.90
N GLY A 49 15.01 3.09 -4.95
CA GLY A 49 16.33 3.27 -4.32
C GLY A 49 16.42 4.45 -3.33
N PHE A 50 15.29 4.97 -2.86
CA PHE A 50 15.25 6.03 -1.86
C PHE A 50 15.36 5.47 -0.43
N GLY A 51 16.04 6.22 0.45
CA GLY A 51 16.16 5.90 1.89
C GLY A 51 17.59 5.82 2.43
N HIS A 52 18.60 5.73 1.56
CA HIS A 52 20.03 5.76 1.95
C HIS A 52 20.68 7.14 1.83
N ASP A 53 20.14 8.01 0.98
CA ASP A 53 20.67 9.34 0.71
C ASP A 53 19.67 10.40 1.22
N GLN A 54 20.17 11.55 1.71
CA GLN A 54 19.31 12.63 2.24
C GLN A 54 18.61 13.46 1.16
N ARG A 55 18.74 13.06 -0.11
CA ARG A 55 18.07 13.73 -1.22
C ARG A 55 16.55 13.59 -1.08
N ALA A 56 15.87 14.73 -1.01
CA ALA A 56 14.44 14.77 -1.20
C ALA A 56 14.13 14.39 -2.66
N GLY A 57 13.26 13.40 -2.85
CA GLY A 57 12.83 12.98 -4.18
C GLY A 57 12.10 14.10 -4.91
N GLY A 58 12.45 14.31 -6.18
CA GLY A 58 11.79 15.25 -7.08
C GLY A 58 10.44 14.75 -7.60
N PRO A 59 9.65 15.62 -8.24
CA PRO A 59 8.40 15.22 -8.89
C PRO A 59 8.63 14.07 -9.88
N GLY A 60 7.85 13.00 -9.78
CA GLY A 60 7.91 11.86 -10.70
C GLY A 60 8.89 10.76 -10.30
N GLU A 61 9.81 10.98 -9.36
CA GLU A 61 10.87 10.01 -9.03
C GLU A 61 10.38 8.80 -8.21
N LEU A 62 9.19 8.91 -7.60
CA LEU A 62 8.56 7.81 -6.87
C LEU A 62 7.45 7.10 -7.67
N VAL A 63 7.25 7.49 -8.92
CA VAL A 63 6.19 6.94 -9.77
C VAL A 63 6.72 5.69 -10.46
N LEU A 64 5.92 4.62 -10.45
CA LEU A 64 6.27 3.40 -11.18
C LEU A 64 6.18 3.65 -12.69
N PHE A 65 7.16 3.13 -13.44
CA PHE A 65 7.10 3.11 -14.89
C PHE A 65 5.86 2.35 -15.36
N CYS A 66 5.00 3.02 -16.13
CA CYS A 66 3.84 2.40 -16.75
C CYS A 66 4.13 2.13 -18.23
N PRO A 67 4.34 0.86 -18.66
CA PRO A 67 4.64 0.54 -20.05
C PRO A 67 3.46 0.82 -21.00
N ALA A 68 2.24 0.97 -20.47
CA ALA A 68 1.05 1.28 -21.25
C ALA A 68 0.81 2.78 -21.45
N CYS A 69 1.48 3.65 -20.68
CA CYS A 69 1.34 5.09 -20.86
C CYS A 69 2.12 5.56 -22.10
N PRO A 70 1.57 6.44 -22.95
CA PRO A 70 2.27 6.97 -24.11
C PRO A 70 3.55 7.73 -23.70
N GLN A 71 4.68 7.30 -24.23
CA GLN A 71 6.01 7.82 -23.97
C GLN A 71 6.73 8.01 -25.29
N LYS A 72 7.01 9.29 -25.60
CA LYS A 72 7.74 9.69 -26.80
C LYS A 72 9.08 8.96 -26.85
N GLY A 73 9.31 8.16 -27.90
CA GLY A 73 10.56 7.43 -28.08
C GLY A 73 10.65 6.08 -27.36
N VAL A 74 9.56 5.61 -26.73
CA VAL A 74 9.47 4.24 -26.20
C VAL A 74 8.30 3.49 -26.84
N ASN A 75 7.09 4.03 -26.76
CA ASN A 75 5.87 3.39 -27.28
C ASN A 75 4.92 4.38 -28.02
N LEU A 76 5.41 5.58 -28.31
CA LEU A 76 4.90 6.53 -29.30
C LEU A 76 5.96 6.70 -30.38
#